data_AF-A0A8H7GUU0-F1
#
_entry.id   AF-A0A8H7GUU0-F1
#
_cell.length_a   1.000
_cell.length_b   1.000
_cell.length_c   1.000
_cell.angle_alpha   90.00
_cell.angle_beta   90.00
_cell.angle_gamma   90.00
#
_symmetry.space_group_name_H-M   'P 1'
#
loop_
_entity.id
_entity.type
_entity.pdbx_description
1 polymer ?
#
loop_
_entity_poly.entity_id
_entity_poly.type
_entity_poly.pdbx_seq_one_letter_code
_entity_poly.pdbx_strand_id
1 'polypeptide(L)'
;MNAQAKLVTILALSFSAVALTITDNTVETIVFDKHDENLTINSGAYYWLLNNNSTVLRGSVENNGGLYVSNFLGLASNFTAFGPSFINRGSLDFNTLDAKEVSIYNITSSETFENSGDMFFGVSGGMPIKTPFTITAATSWTNQGRIVFEKTSVPSAHVLVGKEIAEENGLRYIKNEGAICLYNTEWKQTTNVVGKGCITVGKNSKFQLQFTLNKLSLYFPDEQTINLAESDSSLEFTGLTPGVLATCPTFKVVGFGNGNTVKIDQYLRGFFYDTQTGILKIKLNGSSVLRLDIGRDYKPSKFKKAGTAGGSSISYRGGPPSLTPAICSCDKTLFESTMQN
;
A
#
# COMPACT_ATOMS: atom_id res chain seq x y z
N MET A 1 -32.38 30.53 62.58
CA MET A 1 -32.27 31.04 61.19
C MET A 1 -30.91 30.59 60.66
N ASN A 2 -30.81 29.38 60.10
CA ASN A 2 -30.81 29.08 58.65
C ASN A 2 -29.83 29.98 57.88
N ALA A 3 -28.65 29.49 57.50
CA ALA A 3 -28.31 28.89 56.18
C ALA A 3 -27.06 29.66 55.69
N GLN A 4 -26.09 29.21 54.89
CA GLN A 4 -25.69 27.95 54.29
C GLN A 4 -24.24 28.16 53.80
N ALA A 5 -23.48 27.08 53.66
CA ALA A 5 -22.19 27.08 52.97
C ALA A 5 -22.35 27.48 51.49
N LYS A 6 -21.34 28.13 50.88
CA LYS A 6 -21.11 28.05 49.43
C LYS A 6 -19.64 27.80 49.12
N LEU A 7 -19.42 26.52 48.82
CA LEU A 7 -18.41 25.94 47.95
C LEU A 7 -18.04 26.91 46.81
N VAL A 8 -16.76 27.24 46.66
CA VAL A 8 -16.25 27.83 45.42
C VAL A 8 -15.88 26.67 44.50
N THR A 9 -16.72 26.45 43.50
CA THR A 9 -16.50 25.52 42.41
C THR A 9 -15.25 25.92 41.64
N ILE A 10 -14.25 25.05 41.60
CA ILE A 10 -13.15 25.14 40.63
C ILE A 10 -13.78 24.90 39.25
N LEU A 11 -13.89 25.97 38.46
CA LEU A 11 -14.30 25.88 37.07
C LEU A 11 -13.16 25.19 36.31
N ALA A 12 -13.29 23.89 36.07
CA ALA A 12 -12.47 23.20 35.09
C ALA A 12 -12.85 23.77 33.72
N LEU A 13 -12.00 24.65 33.18
CA LEU A 13 -12.06 25.05 31.77
C LEU A 13 -11.78 23.80 30.94
N SER A 14 -12.84 23.17 30.46
CA SER A 14 -12.76 22.15 29.42
C SER A 14 -12.22 22.82 28.16
N PHE A 15 -10.96 22.53 27.82
CA PHE A 15 -10.44 22.81 26.49
C PHE A 15 -11.27 21.97 25.52
N SER A 16 -12.23 22.60 24.86
CA SER A 16 -12.90 21.99 23.72
C SER A 16 -11.83 21.89 22.65
N ALA A 17 -11.41 20.68 22.31
CA ALA A 17 -10.58 20.46 21.14
C ALA A 17 -11.34 21.04 19.95
N VAL A 18 -10.79 22.09 19.34
CA VAL A 18 -11.30 22.58 18.06
C VAL A 18 -11.15 21.42 17.07
N ALA A 19 -12.17 21.16 16.26
CA ALA A 19 -12.15 20.14 15.22
C ALA A 19 -12.67 20.79 13.93
N LEU A 20 -11.94 20.63 12.83
CA LEU A 20 -12.39 21.05 11.51
C LEU A 20 -13.38 20.01 10.99
N THR A 21 -14.64 20.41 10.84
CA THR A 21 -15.70 19.56 10.31
C THR A 21 -16.18 20.10 8.98
N ILE A 22 -16.08 19.28 7.93
CA ILE A 22 -16.52 19.59 6.57
C ILE A 22 -17.90 18.96 6.38
N THR A 23 -18.94 19.79 6.45
CA THR A 23 -20.35 19.38 6.30
C THR A 23 -20.89 19.54 4.89
N ASP A 24 -20.25 20.40 4.11
CA ASP A 24 -20.63 20.76 2.75
C ASP A 24 -19.37 20.71 1.86
N ASN A 25 -19.57 20.71 0.54
CA ASN A 25 -18.46 20.72 -0.41
C ASN A 25 -17.60 21.98 -0.22
N THR A 26 -16.35 21.79 0.19
CA THR A 26 -15.41 22.85 0.49
C THR A 26 -14.21 22.74 -0.44
N VAL A 27 -13.88 23.84 -1.11
CA VAL A 27 -12.67 23.98 -1.93
C VAL A 27 -11.82 25.08 -1.34
N GLU A 28 -10.56 24.76 -1.04
CA GLU A 28 -9.60 25.74 -0.56
C GLU A 28 -8.38 25.78 -1.48
N THR A 29 -8.00 26.98 -1.89
CA THR A 29 -6.77 27.20 -2.65
C THR A 29 -5.67 27.58 -1.69
N ILE A 30 -4.91 26.59 -1.21
CA ILE A 30 -3.95 26.79 -0.13
C ILE A 30 -2.53 26.54 -0.61
N VAL A 31 -1.61 27.46 -0.33
CA VAL A 31 -0.18 27.26 -0.64
C VAL A 31 0.53 26.50 0.50
N PHE A 32 0.17 26.81 1.74
CA PHE A 32 0.63 26.11 2.94
C PHE A 32 -0.50 26.04 3.96
N ASP A 33 -0.79 24.83 4.42
CA ASP A 33 -1.79 24.61 5.44
C ASP A 33 -1.26 23.79 6.60
N LYS A 34 -1.70 24.12 7.81
CA LYS A 34 -1.39 23.37 9.02
C LYS A 34 -2.60 23.39 9.95
N HIS A 35 -3.22 22.23 10.08
CA HIS A 35 -4.25 22.01 11.09
C HIS A 35 -3.65 21.23 12.25
N ASP A 36 -3.74 21.80 13.44
CA ASP A 36 -3.39 21.11 14.69
C ASP A 36 -4.60 20.37 15.28
N GLU A 37 -5.81 20.66 14.78
CA GLU A 37 -7.07 19.99 15.14
C GLU A 37 -7.34 18.66 14.40
N ASN A 38 -8.35 17.94 14.89
CA ASN A 38 -8.95 16.81 14.18
C ASN A 38 -9.67 17.29 12.91
N LEU A 39 -9.62 16.50 11.84
CA LEU A 39 -10.38 16.71 10.60
C LEU A 39 -11.46 15.63 10.47
N THR A 40 -12.70 16.05 10.29
CA THR A 40 -13.82 15.18 9.95
C THR A 40 -14.49 15.67 8.68
N ILE A 41 -14.63 14.79 7.68
CA ILE A 41 -15.36 15.06 6.44
C ILE A 41 -16.61 14.18 6.45
N ASN A 42 -17.78 14.82 6.47
CA ASN A 42 -19.05 14.11 6.54
C ASN A 42 -19.40 13.43 5.22
N SER A 43 -20.21 12.38 5.31
CA SER A 43 -20.78 11.74 4.12
C SER A 43 -21.60 12.75 3.31
N GLY A 44 -21.44 12.70 1.97
CA GLY A 44 -22.08 13.65 1.05
C GLY A 44 -21.33 14.95 0.82
N ALA A 45 -20.25 15.22 1.59
CA ALA A 45 -19.38 16.38 1.41
C ALA A 45 -18.00 15.97 0.88
N TYR A 46 -17.25 16.93 0.35
CA TYR A 46 -15.84 16.78 0.10
C TYR A 46 -15.03 17.97 0.59
N TYR A 47 -13.76 17.72 0.91
CA TYR A 47 -12.74 18.74 1.14
C TYR A 47 -11.67 18.64 0.06
N TRP A 48 -11.54 19.71 -0.73
CA TRP A 48 -10.60 19.76 -1.84
C TRP A 48 -9.55 20.85 -1.63
N LEU A 49 -8.31 20.42 -1.44
CA LEU A 49 -7.12 21.26 -1.36
C LEU A 49 -6.58 21.48 -2.78
N LEU A 50 -7.04 22.55 -3.40
CA LEU A 50 -6.72 22.97 -4.75
C LEU A 50 -5.39 23.75 -4.79
N ASN A 51 -4.52 23.43 -5.75
CA ASN A 51 -3.19 24.04 -5.87
C ASN A 51 -2.37 23.97 -4.58
N ASN A 52 -2.56 22.88 -3.84
CA ASN A 52 -1.82 22.62 -2.63
C ASN A 52 -0.32 22.52 -2.93
N ASN A 53 0.49 23.21 -2.14
CA ASN A 53 1.94 23.00 -2.15
C ASN A 53 2.39 22.22 -0.90
N SER A 54 1.80 22.46 0.27
CA SER A 54 2.01 21.61 1.45
C SER A 54 0.89 21.71 2.48
N THR A 55 0.36 20.58 2.93
CA THR A 55 -0.59 20.47 4.05
C THR A 55 -0.05 19.55 5.14
N VAL A 56 -0.19 19.95 6.40
CA VAL A 56 0.11 19.13 7.57
C VAL A 56 -1.10 19.05 8.51
N LEU A 57 -1.60 17.85 8.74
CA LEU A 57 -2.64 17.56 9.74
C LEU A 57 -2.01 16.90 10.97
N ARG A 58 -2.23 17.44 12.16
CA ARG A 58 -1.70 16.88 13.43
C ARG A 58 -2.72 16.20 14.33
N GLY A 59 -4.00 16.29 13.99
CA GLY A 59 -5.09 15.59 14.67
C GLY A 59 -5.45 14.26 14.01
N SER A 60 -6.50 13.63 14.54
CA SER A 60 -7.12 12.47 13.89
C SER A 60 -7.83 12.90 12.60
N VAL A 61 -7.83 12.04 11.60
CA VAL A 61 -8.54 12.25 10.33
C VAL A 61 -9.63 11.21 10.19
N GLU A 62 -10.86 11.67 9.97
CA GLU A 62 -12.00 10.82 9.64
C GLU A 62 -12.65 11.30 8.33
N ASN A 63 -12.37 10.59 7.24
CA ASN A 63 -12.94 10.87 5.93
C ASN A 63 -14.10 9.92 5.61
N ASN A 64 -15.34 10.39 5.78
CA ASN A 64 -16.56 9.68 5.38
C ASN A 64 -17.13 10.19 4.03
N GLY A 65 -16.49 11.19 3.41
CA GLY A 65 -16.91 11.84 2.16
C GLY A 65 -15.81 11.79 1.10
N GLY A 66 -15.29 12.96 0.69
CA GLY A 66 -14.15 13.08 -0.23
C GLY A 66 -13.02 13.91 0.36
N LEU A 67 -11.77 13.45 0.26
CA LEU A 67 -10.57 14.21 0.62
C LEU A 67 -9.63 14.27 -0.59
N TYR A 68 -9.50 15.45 -1.18
CA TYR A 68 -8.83 15.61 -2.47
C TYR A 68 -7.67 16.60 -2.36
N VAL A 69 -6.56 16.27 -3.01
CA VAL A 69 -5.38 17.12 -3.11
C VAL A 69 -4.95 17.16 -4.57
N SER A 70 -4.81 18.36 -5.12
CA SER A 70 -4.40 18.55 -6.51
C SER A 70 -3.51 19.78 -6.67
N ASN A 71 -2.73 19.82 -7.74
CA ASN A 71 -1.99 21.03 -8.13
C ASN A 71 -1.93 21.16 -9.66
N PHE A 72 -2.64 22.15 -10.21
CA PHE A 72 -2.71 22.39 -11.66
C PHE A 72 -1.65 23.37 -12.17
N LEU A 73 -0.79 23.88 -11.28
CA LEU A 73 0.31 24.78 -11.63
C LEU A 73 1.57 24.01 -12.06
N GLY A 74 1.49 22.67 -12.14
CA GLY A 74 2.63 21.80 -12.40
C GLY A 74 3.63 21.73 -11.24
N LEU A 75 3.21 22.11 -10.03
CA LEU A 75 4.03 22.08 -8.82
C LEU A 75 3.78 20.81 -8.01
N ALA A 76 4.79 20.39 -7.23
CA ALA A 76 4.60 19.33 -6.25
C ALA A 76 3.61 19.77 -5.15
N SER A 77 2.94 18.79 -4.56
CA SER A 77 1.96 18.97 -3.49
C SER A 77 2.25 17.99 -2.38
N ASN A 78 2.69 18.48 -1.23
CA ASN A 78 2.97 17.61 -0.10
C ASN A 78 1.74 17.50 0.81
N PHE A 79 1.45 16.31 1.29
CA PHE A 79 0.40 16.08 2.28
C PHE A 79 0.95 15.18 3.39
N THR A 80 0.90 15.66 4.62
CA THR A 80 1.32 14.89 5.79
C THR A 80 0.19 14.86 6.82
N ALA A 81 -0.25 13.66 7.18
CA ALA A 81 -1.11 13.44 8.34
C ALA A 81 -0.33 12.69 9.41
N PHE A 82 -0.21 13.29 10.59
CA PHE A 82 0.37 12.66 11.78
C PHE A 82 -0.58 12.84 12.96
N GLY A 83 -1.18 11.77 13.47
CA GLY A 83 -2.12 11.87 14.58
C GLY A 83 -2.48 10.52 15.18
N PRO A 84 -3.41 10.48 16.15
CA PRO A 84 -3.84 9.22 16.76
C PRO A 84 -4.42 8.24 15.74
N SER A 85 -5.30 8.72 14.87
CA SER A 85 -5.97 7.87 13.88
C SER A 85 -6.09 8.52 12.50
N PHE A 86 -6.06 7.67 11.47
CA PHE A 86 -6.41 8.02 10.11
C PHE A 86 -7.42 6.99 9.59
N ILE A 87 -8.65 7.42 9.39
CA ILE A 87 -9.77 6.57 9.00
C ILE A 87 -10.37 7.09 7.70
N ASN A 88 -10.32 6.27 6.65
CA ASN A 88 -10.90 6.55 5.34
C ASN A 88 -12.03 5.56 5.03
N ARG A 89 -13.26 6.07 4.94
CA ARG A 89 -14.45 5.32 4.47
C ARG A 89 -14.99 5.85 3.14
N GLY A 90 -14.56 7.04 2.75
CA GLY A 90 -14.93 7.70 1.50
C GLY A 90 -13.87 7.58 0.41
N SER A 91 -13.76 8.62 -0.41
CA SER A 91 -12.74 8.72 -1.47
C SER A 91 -11.60 9.64 -1.03
N LEU A 92 -10.37 9.20 -1.26
CA LEU A 92 -9.17 10.01 -1.15
C LEU A 92 -8.47 10.02 -2.50
N ASP A 93 -8.23 11.22 -3.04
CA ASP A 93 -7.55 11.40 -4.33
C ASP A 93 -6.45 12.45 -4.19
N PHE A 94 -5.21 12.00 -4.04
CA PHE A 94 -4.03 12.84 -4.01
C PHE A 94 -3.30 12.75 -5.34
N ASN A 95 -3.68 13.62 -6.27
CA ASN A 95 -3.26 13.55 -7.66
C ASN A 95 -2.38 14.73 -8.07
N THR A 96 -1.11 14.42 -8.33
CA THR A 96 -0.14 15.34 -8.95
C THR A 96 0.65 14.65 -10.05
N LEU A 97 -0.03 13.80 -10.83
CA LEU A 97 0.60 13.10 -11.97
C LEU A 97 1.22 14.08 -12.99
N ASP A 98 0.62 15.26 -13.14
CA ASP A 98 1.05 16.32 -14.06
C ASP A 98 2.08 17.32 -13.47
N ALA A 99 2.52 17.12 -12.23
CA ALA A 99 3.55 17.97 -11.62
C ALA A 99 4.92 17.78 -12.29
N LYS A 100 5.82 18.76 -12.13
CA LYS A 100 7.22 18.65 -12.57
C LYS A 100 8.10 17.92 -11.55
N GLU A 101 7.85 18.21 -10.28
CA GLU A 101 8.57 17.65 -9.14
C GLU A 101 7.73 16.57 -8.45
N VAL A 102 8.41 15.65 -7.74
CA VAL A 102 7.75 14.54 -7.05
C VAL A 102 7.14 15.03 -5.74
N SER A 103 5.82 14.86 -5.60
CA SER A 103 5.05 15.08 -4.38
C SER A 103 5.34 14.04 -3.30
N ILE A 104 5.11 14.39 -2.04
CA ILE A 104 5.24 13.49 -0.90
C ILE A 104 3.92 13.40 -0.15
N TYR A 105 3.41 12.17 -0.03
CA TYR A 105 2.22 11.84 0.73
C TYR A 105 2.58 10.91 1.88
N ASN A 106 2.42 11.41 3.10
CA ASN A 106 2.76 10.70 4.32
C ASN A 106 1.56 10.64 5.27
N ILE A 107 1.14 9.43 5.60
CA ILE A 107 0.12 9.16 6.62
C ILE A 107 0.80 8.32 7.69
N THR A 108 0.96 8.88 8.89
CA THR A 108 1.57 8.21 10.05
C THR A 108 0.62 8.30 11.23
N SER A 109 0.05 7.18 11.66
CA SER A 109 -0.85 7.15 12.81
C SER A 109 -0.12 6.61 14.05
N SER A 110 -0.20 7.29 15.19
CA SER A 110 0.35 6.77 16.45
C SER A 110 -0.48 5.63 17.04
N GLU A 111 -1.70 5.43 16.54
CA GLU A 111 -2.55 4.29 16.90
C GLU A 111 -3.03 3.56 15.64
N THR A 112 -4.08 4.07 14.99
CA THR A 112 -4.86 3.30 14.01
C THR A 112 -4.86 3.91 12.62
N PHE A 113 -4.55 3.10 11.61
CA PHE A 113 -4.89 3.35 10.21
C PHE A 113 -5.99 2.37 9.78
N GLU A 114 -7.09 2.89 9.25
CA GLU A 114 -8.18 2.11 8.68
C GLU A 114 -8.59 2.67 7.32
N ASN A 115 -8.62 1.81 6.30
CA ASN A 115 -9.21 2.13 4.99
C ASN A 115 -10.29 1.12 4.62
N SER A 116 -11.52 1.59 4.48
CA SER A 116 -12.64 0.83 3.87
C SER A 116 -13.14 1.44 2.56
N GLY A 117 -12.66 2.65 2.22
CA GLY A 117 -13.00 3.34 0.98
C GLY A 117 -11.91 3.22 -0.10
N ASP A 118 -11.82 4.25 -0.94
CA ASP A 118 -10.88 4.34 -2.05
C ASP A 118 -9.78 5.35 -1.74
N MET A 119 -8.53 4.97 -1.99
CA MET A 119 -7.37 5.86 -1.87
C MET A 119 -6.52 5.81 -3.13
N PHE A 120 -6.30 6.96 -3.76
CA PHE A 120 -5.37 7.14 -4.87
C PHE A 120 -4.26 8.10 -4.49
N PHE A 121 -3.02 7.68 -4.77
CA PHE A 121 -1.82 8.46 -4.61
C PHE A 121 -1.05 8.50 -5.93
N GLY A 122 -1.15 9.62 -6.65
CA GLY A 122 -0.49 9.86 -7.93
C GLY A 122 0.59 10.92 -7.81
N VAL A 123 1.82 10.59 -8.20
CA VAL A 123 2.95 11.53 -8.28
C VAL A 123 3.56 11.58 -9.67
N SER A 124 4.20 12.71 -9.96
CA SER A 124 4.86 12.96 -11.22
C SER A 124 6.03 12.01 -11.53
N GLY A 125 6.50 12.10 -12.78
CA GLY A 125 7.62 11.34 -13.32
C GLY A 125 8.99 11.82 -12.85
N GLY A 126 9.06 12.87 -12.03
CA GLY A 126 10.32 13.42 -11.51
C GLY A 126 11.19 12.38 -10.78
N MET A 127 12.45 12.73 -10.51
CA MET A 127 13.37 11.83 -9.81
C MET A 127 12.98 11.74 -8.32
N PRO A 128 12.64 10.55 -7.79
CA PRO A 128 12.27 10.42 -6.38
C PRO A 128 13.52 10.47 -5.50
N ILE A 129 13.81 11.61 -4.89
CA ILE A 129 14.92 11.78 -3.93
C ILE A 129 14.55 11.23 -2.54
N LYS A 130 13.24 11.14 -2.25
CA LYS A 130 12.65 10.63 -0.99
C LYS A 130 11.60 9.58 -1.33
N THR A 131 11.12 8.86 -0.31
CA THR A 131 9.95 7.96 -0.42
C THR A 131 8.67 8.79 -0.56
N PRO A 132 8.03 8.84 -1.74
CA PRO A 132 6.85 9.69 -1.94
C PRO A 132 5.58 9.13 -1.30
N PHE A 133 5.54 7.83 -1.00
CA PHE A 133 4.36 7.17 -0.46
C PHE A 133 4.68 6.52 0.88
N THR A 134 4.08 7.03 1.96
CA THR A 134 4.19 6.43 3.29
C THR A 134 2.82 6.30 3.94
N ILE A 135 2.47 5.08 4.37
CA ILE A 135 1.30 4.79 5.20
C ILE A 135 1.74 3.87 6.34
N THR A 136 1.91 4.43 7.54
CA THR A 136 2.28 3.67 8.73
C THR A 136 1.31 3.89 9.87
N ALA A 137 1.20 2.87 10.73
CA ALA A 137 0.49 2.98 11.99
C ALA A 137 1.26 2.26 13.10
N ALA A 138 1.19 2.75 14.34
CA ALA A 138 1.90 2.10 15.42
C ALA A 138 1.18 0.83 15.89
N THR A 139 -0.13 0.90 16.16
CA THR A 139 -0.86 -0.18 16.84
C THR A 139 -1.79 -0.97 15.93
N SER A 140 -2.49 -0.36 14.97
CA SER A 140 -3.42 -1.08 14.10
C SER A 140 -3.36 -0.56 12.67
N TRP A 141 -3.28 -1.46 11.69
CA TRP A 141 -3.30 -1.12 10.28
C TRP A 141 -4.20 -2.09 9.54
N THR A 142 -5.31 -1.59 9.00
CA THR A 142 -6.28 -2.41 8.27
C THR A 142 -6.69 -1.73 6.96
N ASN A 143 -6.69 -2.51 5.87
CA ASN A 143 -7.25 -2.13 4.58
C ASN A 143 -8.31 -3.15 4.17
N GLN A 144 -9.56 -2.74 4.06
CA GLN A 144 -10.67 -3.48 3.44
C GLN A 144 -11.07 -2.89 2.09
N GLY A 145 -10.71 -1.62 1.85
CA GLY A 145 -10.95 -0.92 0.60
C GLY A 145 -9.79 -1.06 -0.38
N ARG A 146 -9.54 -0.01 -1.16
CA ARG A 146 -8.53 0.00 -2.21
C ARG A 146 -7.51 1.11 -2.00
N ILE A 147 -6.25 0.80 -2.23
CA ILE A 147 -5.14 1.74 -2.20
C ILE A 147 -4.35 1.61 -3.49
N VAL A 148 -4.19 2.70 -4.23
CA VAL A 148 -3.44 2.74 -5.50
C VAL A 148 -2.27 3.72 -5.37
N PHE A 149 -1.06 3.23 -5.66
CA PHE A 149 0.14 4.05 -5.74
C PHE A 149 0.63 4.11 -7.19
N GLU A 150 0.73 5.31 -7.75
CA GLU A 150 1.08 5.52 -9.14
C GLU A 150 2.15 6.61 -9.33
N LYS A 151 3.14 6.30 -10.18
CA LYS A 151 4.12 7.26 -10.69
C LYS A 151 4.12 7.26 -12.22
N THR A 152 4.11 8.42 -12.86
CA THR A 152 3.94 8.48 -14.33
C THR A 152 5.15 8.00 -15.16
N SER A 153 6.38 8.11 -14.65
CA SER A 153 7.60 7.76 -15.41
C SER A 153 8.65 7.04 -14.57
N VAL A 154 9.50 6.22 -15.20
CA VAL A 154 10.64 5.56 -14.55
C VAL A 154 11.69 6.58 -14.07
N PRO A 155 12.52 6.27 -13.05
CA PRO A 155 12.54 5.04 -12.25
C PRO A 155 11.31 4.93 -11.32
N SER A 156 11.03 3.70 -10.87
CA SER A 156 9.93 3.43 -9.94
C SER A 156 10.08 4.19 -8.62
N ALA A 157 8.97 4.58 -8.00
CA ALA A 157 8.97 5.22 -6.69
C ALA A 157 8.84 4.19 -5.55
N HIS A 158 9.52 4.45 -4.44
CA HIS A 158 9.40 3.62 -3.23
C HIS A 158 8.05 3.81 -2.53
N VAL A 159 7.48 2.71 -2.05
CA VAL A 159 6.30 2.66 -1.19
C VAL A 159 6.70 2.11 0.18
N LEU A 160 6.36 2.84 1.24
CA LEU A 160 6.50 2.41 2.63
C LEU A 160 5.12 2.20 3.24
N VAL A 161 4.76 0.93 3.44
CA VAL A 161 3.56 0.53 4.17
C VAL A 161 3.98 -0.35 5.35
N GLY A 162 3.52 -0.04 6.56
CA GLY A 162 4.07 -0.66 7.76
C GLY A 162 3.26 -0.51 9.03
N LYS A 163 3.35 -1.51 9.92
CA LYS A 163 3.01 -1.39 11.34
C LYS A 163 4.28 -1.35 12.19
N GLU A 164 4.37 -0.42 13.13
CA GLU A 164 5.59 -0.19 13.92
C GLU A 164 5.70 -1.08 15.17
N ILE A 165 4.64 -1.17 15.97
CA ILE A 165 4.64 -1.93 17.23
C ILE A 165 4.28 -3.39 16.94
N ALA A 166 4.91 -4.34 17.64
CA ALA A 166 4.59 -5.75 17.53
C ALA A 166 3.38 -6.11 18.40
N GLU A 167 2.61 -7.12 17.99
CA GLU A 167 1.61 -7.75 18.85
C GLU A 167 2.25 -8.50 20.02
N GLU A 168 1.42 -8.99 20.95
CA GLU A 168 1.86 -9.82 22.09
C GLU A 168 2.66 -11.07 21.67
N ASN A 169 2.36 -11.63 20.50
CA ASN A 169 3.09 -12.77 19.93
C ASN A 169 4.41 -12.37 19.23
N GLY A 170 4.81 -11.11 19.29
CA GLY A 170 6.03 -10.56 18.69
C GLY A 170 5.94 -10.26 17.19
N LEU A 171 4.79 -10.49 16.53
CA LEU A 171 4.62 -10.23 15.10
C LEU A 171 4.21 -8.78 14.86
N ARG A 172 4.81 -8.16 13.84
CA ARG A 172 4.33 -6.88 13.27
C ARG A 172 3.63 -7.20 11.98
N TYR A 173 2.31 -6.97 11.90
CA TYR A 173 1.57 -7.20 10.67
C TYR A 173 0.62 -6.07 10.33
N ILE A 174 0.40 -5.91 9.04
CA ILE A 174 -0.71 -5.15 8.49
C ILE A 174 -1.79 -6.12 8.02
N LYS A 175 -3.06 -5.77 8.15
CA LYS A 175 -4.19 -6.59 7.67
C LYS A 175 -4.73 -6.01 6.36
N ASN A 176 -4.58 -6.75 5.27
CA ASN A 176 -5.11 -6.40 3.97
C ASN A 176 -6.21 -7.38 3.56
N GLU A 177 -7.47 -6.95 3.61
CA GLU A 177 -8.64 -7.67 3.10
C GLU A 177 -9.15 -7.10 1.77
N GLY A 178 -8.62 -5.95 1.34
CA GLY A 178 -8.97 -5.29 0.09
C GLY A 178 -7.86 -5.36 -0.97
N ALA A 179 -7.67 -4.27 -1.72
CA ALA A 179 -6.71 -4.19 -2.82
C ALA A 179 -5.60 -3.17 -2.54
N ILE A 180 -4.34 -3.55 -2.82
CA ILE A 180 -3.19 -2.63 -2.88
C ILE A 180 -2.58 -2.74 -4.28
N CYS A 181 -2.49 -1.62 -4.99
CA CYS A 181 -2.08 -1.59 -6.39
C CYS A 181 -0.81 -0.75 -6.58
N LEU A 182 0.16 -1.32 -7.28
CA LEU A 182 1.45 -0.70 -7.54
C LEU A 182 1.60 -0.41 -9.03
N TYR A 183 1.71 0.86 -9.42
CA TYR A 183 2.00 1.29 -10.79
C TYR A 183 3.25 2.14 -10.86
N ASN A 184 4.29 1.59 -11.49
CA ASN A 184 5.64 2.13 -11.54
C ASN A 184 6.14 2.49 -10.12
N THR A 185 5.88 1.59 -9.19
CA THR A 185 6.27 1.70 -7.79
C THR A 185 6.92 0.41 -7.31
N GLU A 186 7.79 0.54 -6.32
CA GLU A 186 8.40 -0.60 -5.65
C GLU A 186 8.06 -0.61 -4.17
N TRP A 187 7.48 -1.72 -3.73
CA TRP A 187 7.24 -1.98 -2.32
C TRP A 187 8.15 -3.09 -1.85
N LYS A 188 9.07 -2.73 -0.95
CA LYS A 188 9.92 -3.68 -0.24
C LYS A 188 9.28 -3.94 1.12
N GLN A 189 8.84 -5.17 1.34
CA GLN A 189 8.10 -5.56 2.54
C GLN A 189 8.95 -5.35 3.79
N THR A 190 8.47 -4.55 4.74
CA THR A 190 9.12 -4.29 6.05
C THR A 190 8.30 -4.80 7.24
N THR A 191 7.09 -5.29 6.98
CA THR A 191 6.11 -5.78 7.96
C THR A 191 5.42 -7.01 7.39
N ASN A 192 4.84 -7.86 8.23
CA ASN A 192 4.03 -8.99 7.74
C ASN A 192 2.75 -8.45 7.10
N VAL A 193 2.25 -9.14 6.08
CA VAL A 193 0.95 -8.81 5.48
C VAL A 193 0.05 -10.01 5.66
N VAL A 194 -1.09 -9.84 6.32
CA VAL A 194 -2.08 -10.89 6.57
C VAL A 194 -3.45 -10.52 5.99
N GLY A 195 -4.38 -11.48 5.96
CA GLY A 195 -5.74 -11.32 5.43
C GLY A 195 -5.93 -12.02 4.09
N LYS A 196 -7.05 -11.77 3.42
CA LYS A 196 -7.47 -12.40 2.16
C LYS A 196 -7.48 -11.46 0.95
N GLY A 197 -6.94 -10.27 1.12
CA GLY A 197 -6.83 -9.24 0.08
C GLY A 197 -5.86 -9.59 -1.05
N CYS A 198 -5.65 -8.60 -1.92
CA CYS A 198 -4.77 -8.71 -3.07
C CYS A 198 -3.74 -7.58 -3.13
N ILE A 199 -2.52 -7.93 -3.55
CA ILE A 199 -1.47 -6.98 -3.92
C ILE A 199 -1.23 -7.13 -5.42
N THR A 200 -1.63 -6.13 -6.19
CA THR A 200 -1.42 -6.08 -7.63
C THR A 200 -0.12 -5.35 -7.94
N VAL A 201 0.81 -6.06 -8.57
CA VAL A 201 2.03 -5.52 -9.16
C VAL A 201 1.73 -5.20 -10.61
N GLY A 202 1.56 -3.93 -10.91
CA GLY A 202 1.26 -3.42 -12.25
C GLY A 202 2.51 -3.11 -13.07
N LYS A 203 2.33 -2.19 -14.02
CA LYS A 203 3.34 -1.77 -14.99
C LYS A 203 4.57 -1.20 -14.31
N ASN A 204 5.77 -1.60 -14.73
CA ASN A 204 7.07 -1.16 -14.19
C ASN A 204 7.19 -1.28 -12.65
N SER A 205 6.38 -2.13 -12.03
CA SER A 205 6.31 -2.25 -10.58
C SER A 205 7.02 -3.48 -10.07
N LYS A 206 7.39 -3.42 -8.79
CA LYS A 206 8.03 -4.53 -8.10
C LYS A 206 7.47 -4.68 -6.70
N PHE A 207 7.16 -5.91 -6.32
CA PHE A 207 6.91 -6.27 -4.93
C PHE A 207 8.02 -7.21 -4.45
N GLN A 208 8.74 -6.79 -3.41
CA GLN A 208 9.83 -7.55 -2.82
C GLN A 208 9.41 -8.10 -1.46
N LEU A 209 9.18 -9.42 -1.42
CA LEU A 209 9.00 -10.19 -0.20
C LEU A 209 10.35 -10.42 0.45
N GLN A 210 10.52 -9.89 1.65
CA GLN A 210 11.71 -10.11 2.47
C GLN A 210 11.39 -11.17 3.50
N PHE A 211 12.20 -12.22 3.61
CA PHE A 211 11.97 -13.28 4.60
C PHE A 211 12.81 -13.13 5.85
N THR A 212 13.96 -12.45 5.72
CA THR A 212 14.84 -12.16 6.85
C THR A 212 15.14 -10.68 6.83
N LEU A 213 14.66 -9.95 7.84
CA LEU A 213 15.03 -8.56 8.07
C LEU A 213 15.56 -8.43 9.50
N ASN A 214 16.86 -8.14 9.67
CA ASN A 214 17.48 -7.97 10.99
C ASN A 214 17.19 -9.14 11.97
N LYS A 215 17.22 -10.39 11.48
CA LYS A 215 16.88 -11.64 12.21
C LYS A 215 15.38 -11.87 12.49
N LEU A 216 14.48 -11.01 12.02
CA LEU A 216 13.04 -11.25 12.03
C LEU A 216 12.63 -12.07 10.81
N SER A 217 11.89 -13.15 11.04
CA SER A 217 11.20 -13.88 9.96
C SER A 217 9.91 -13.17 9.63
N LEU A 218 9.81 -12.65 8.41
CA LEU A 218 8.54 -12.09 7.96
C LEU A 218 7.66 -13.21 7.40
N TYR A 219 6.39 -13.17 7.80
CA TYR A 219 5.37 -14.14 7.45
C TYR A 219 4.36 -13.50 6.49
N PHE A 220 3.93 -14.28 5.51
CA PHE A 220 2.89 -13.93 4.57
C PHE A 220 2.00 -15.16 4.44
N PRO A 221 0.81 -15.18 5.05
CA PRO A 221 -0.06 -16.35 5.09
C PRO A 221 -0.53 -16.74 3.69
N ASP A 222 -0.92 -18.01 3.57
CA ASP A 222 -1.36 -18.64 2.32
C ASP A 222 -2.60 -17.98 1.66
N GLU A 223 -3.27 -17.04 2.34
CA GLU A 223 -4.54 -16.46 1.91
C GLU A 223 -4.41 -15.14 1.14
N GLN A 224 -3.29 -14.42 1.26
CA GLN A 224 -3.04 -13.22 0.46
C GLN A 224 -2.78 -13.59 -1.01
N THR A 225 -3.37 -12.84 -1.94
CA THR A 225 -3.13 -13.02 -3.38
C THR A 225 -2.15 -11.98 -3.90
N ILE A 226 -1.15 -12.41 -4.67
CA ILE A 226 -0.26 -11.52 -5.42
C ILE A 226 -0.64 -11.61 -6.89
N ASN A 227 -0.96 -10.48 -7.51
CA ASN A 227 -1.32 -10.42 -8.93
C ASN A 227 -0.21 -9.76 -9.74
N LEU A 228 0.37 -10.46 -10.71
CA LEU A 228 1.32 -9.91 -11.67
C LEU A 228 0.54 -9.45 -12.91
N ALA A 229 0.14 -8.17 -12.94
CA ALA A 229 -0.82 -7.69 -13.92
C ALA A 229 -0.21 -7.39 -15.29
N GLU A 230 1.06 -7.00 -15.36
CA GLU A 230 1.71 -6.52 -16.58
C GLU A 230 2.96 -7.33 -16.93
N SER A 231 3.40 -7.27 -18.19
CA SER A 231 4.55 -8.05 -18.68
C SER A 231 5.88 -7.67 -18.03
N ASP A 232 5.98 -6.45 -17.49
CA ASP A 232 7.16 -5.92 -16.82
C ASP A 232 7.06 -5.95 -15.28
N SER A 233 5.99 -6.54 -14.74
CA SER A 233 5.82 -6.74 -13.30
C SER A 233 6.86 -7.72 -12.74
N SER A 234 7.31 -7.46 -11.51
CA SER A 234 8.32 -8.28 -10.84
C SER A 234 7.93 -8.62 -9.41
N LEU A 235 7.88 -9.91 -9.09
CA LEU A 235 7.82 -10.41 -7.71
C LEU A 235 9.22 -10.89 -7.31
N GLU A 236 9.76 -10.39 -6.20
CA GLU A 236 11.11 -10.73 -5.77
C GLU A 236 11.10 -11.36 -4.37
N PHE A 237 11.76 -12.49 -4.23
CA PHE A 237 11.97 -13.18 -2.95
C PHE A 237 13.41 -12.95 -2.49
N THR A 238 13.57 -12.41 -1.28
CA THR A 238 14.89 -12.07 -0.73
C THR A 238 15.04 -12.45 0.74
N GLY A 239 16.28 -12.69 1.20
CA GLY A 239 16.56 -13.12 2.55
C GLY A 239 16.12 -14.56 2.83
N LEU A 240 16.05 -15.38 1.78
CA LEU A 240 15.68 -16.79 1.90
C LEU A 240 16.78 -17.59 2.59
N THR A 241 16.43 -18.40 3.59
CA THR A 241 17.35 -19.34 4.25
C THR A 241 16.74 -20.74 4.29
N PRO A 242 17.53 -21.82 4.43
CA PRO A 242 16.98 -23.17 4.53
C PRO A 242 15.95 -23.34 5.65
N GLY A 243 16.17 -22.69 6.81
CA GLY A 243 15.24 -22.74 7.94
C GLY A 243 13.90 -22.08 7.63
N VAL A 244 13.92 -20.89 7.01
CA VAL A 244 12.69 -20.19 6.58
C VAL A 244 11.94 -21.03 5.54
N LEU A 245 12.66 -21.58 4.55
CA LEU A 245 12.04 -22.34 3.46
C LEU A 245 11.40 -23.65 3.90
N ALA A 246 11.82 -24.21 5.04
CA ALA A 246 11.22 -25.42 5.60
C ALA A 246 9.79 -25.19 6.11
N THR A 247 9.48 -23.98 6.58
CA THR A 247 8.16 -23.60 7.10
C THR A 247 7.44 -22.60 6.19
N CYS A 248 7.99 -22.35 5.00
CA CYS A 248 7.49 -21.32 4.10
C CYS A 248 6.15 -21.75 3.46
N PRO A 249 5.13 -20.87 3.50
CA PRO A 249 3.83 -21.13 2.91
C PRO A 249 3.87 -21.28 1.38
N THR A 250 2.74 -21.70 0.80
CA THR A 250 2.55 -21.65 -0.65
C THR A 250 1.94 -20.31 -1.02
N PHE A 251 2.68 -19.49 -1.77
CA PHE A 251 2.19 -18.17 -2.17
C PHE A 251 1.21 -18.28 -3.32
N LYS A 252 0.02 -17.70 -3.16
CA LYS A 252 -0.92 -17.58 -4.26
C LYS A 252 -0.52 -16.44 -5.18
N VAL A 253 -0.17 -16.77 -6.43
CA VAL A 253 0.30 -15.81 -7.44
C VAL A 253 -0.54 -15.95 -8.70
N VAL A 254 -1.38 -14.95 -8.99
CA VAL A 254 -2.18 -14.89 -10.21
C VAL A 254 -1.52 -13.97 -11.25
N GLY A 255 -1.90 -14.10 -12.51
CA GLY A 255 -1.36 -13.27 -13.59
C GLY A 255 0.06 -13.63 -14.05
N PHE A 256 0.70 -14.66 -13.49
CA PHE A 256 2.05 -15.06 -13.89
C PHE A 256 2.08 -15.46 -15.37
N GLY A 257 2.80 -14.73 -16.22
CA GLY A 257 2.68 -14.85 -17.68
C GLY A 257 3.15 -13.62 -18.43
N ASN A 258 3.05 -13.66 -19.76
CA ASN A 258 3.40 -12.55 -20.65
C ASN A 258 4.82 -11.98 -20.45
N GLY A 259 5.75 -12.78 -19.89
CA GLY A 259 7.12 -12.34 -19.64
C GLY A 259 7.38 -11.72 -18.27
N ASN A 260 6.37 -11.52 -17.42
CA ASN A 260 6.59 -11.07 -16.05
C ASN A 260 7.44 -12.07 -15.26
N THR A 261 8.07 -11.59 -14.19
CA THR A 261 9.17 -12.31 -13.58
C THR A 261 8.97 -12.56 -12.10
N VAL A 262 9.32 -13.79 -11.68
CA VAL A 262 9.59 -14.10 -10.29
C VAL A 262 11.09 -14.19 -10.12
N LYS A 263 11.68 -13.32 -9.30
CA LYS A 263 13.11 -13.30 -9.02
C LYS A 263 13.40 -13.81 -7.61
N ILE A 264 14.57 -14.41 -7.46
CA ILE A 264 15.06 -15.00 -6.24
C ILE A 264 16.52 -14.57 -6.06
N ASP A 265 16.90 -14.16 -4.86
CA ASP A 265 18.27 -13.77 -4.51
C ASP A 265 19.26 -14.94 -4.37
N GLN A 266 18.92 -16.10 -4.92
CA GLN A 266 19.71 -17.31 -4.87
C GLN A 266 19.75 -18.02 -6.22
N TYR A 267 20.70 -18.93 -6.35
CA TYR A 267 20.79 -19.84 -7.48
C TYR A 267 19.58 -20.79 -7.56
N LEU A 268 18.93 -20.80 -8.73
CA LEU A 268 17.86 -21.73 -9.06
C LEU A 268 18.44 -22.99 -9.72
N ARG A 269 18.35 -24.12 -9.02
CA ARG A 269 18.77 -25.43 -9.56
C ARG A 269 17.81 -25.90 -10.65
N GLY A 270 16.52 -25.80 -10.36
CA GLY A 270 15.47 -26.14 -11.31
C GLY A 270 14.10 -25.71 -10.80
N PHE A 271 13.08 -26.06 -11.55
CA PHE A 271 11.70 -25.89 -11.15
C PHE A 271 10.89 -27.10 -11.61
N PHE A 272 9.73 -27.30 -11.00
CA PHE A 272 8.77 -28.31 -11.39
C PHE A 272 7.37 -27.73 -11.24
N TYR A 273 6.57 -27.80 -12.30
CA TYR A 273 5.17 -27.40 -12.27
C TYR A 273 4.29 -28.64 -12.20
N ASP A 274 3.47 -28.70 -11.17
CA ASP A 274 2.47 -29.75 -10.99
C ASP A 274 1.18 -29.35 -11.69
N THR A 275 0.88 -30.02 -12.81
CA THR A 275 -0.31 -29.71 -13.63
C THR A 275 -1.63 -30.09 -12.94
N GLN A 276 -1.61 -30.94 -11.92
CA GLN A 276 -2.81 -31.35 -11.19
C GLN A 276 -3.16 -30.34 -10.10
N THR A 277 -2.15 -29.82 -9.40
CA THR A 277 -2.36 -28.86 -8.30
C THR A 277 -2.28 -27.41 -8.75
N GLY A 278 -1.55 -27.09 -9.82
CA GLY A 278 -1.24 -25.72 -10.21
C GLY A 278 -0.03 -25.13 -9.47
N ILE A 279 0.68 -25.93 -8.68
CA ILE A 279 1.80 -25.47 -7.86
C ILE A 279 3.12 -25.53 -8.65
N LEU A 280 3.76 -24.38 -8.79
CA LEU A 280 5.14 -24.23 -9.25
C LEU A 280 6.11 -24.35 -8.07
N LYS A 281 6.89 -25.43 -8.06
CA LYS A 281 7.95 -25.71 -7.07
C LYS A 281 9.29 -25.24 -7.62
N ILE A 282 9.86 -24.23 -6.99
CA ILE A 282 11.16 -23.65 -7.34
C ILE A 282 12.22 -24.28 -6.44
N LYS A 283 13.14 -25.05 -7.03
CA LYS A 283 14.21 -25.77 -6.32
C LYS A 283 15.45 -24.88 -6.23
N LEU A 284 15.83 -24.55 -5.00
CA LEU A 284 17.00 -23.74 -4.69
C LEU A 284 18.18 -24.64 -4.29
N ASN A 285 19.25 -24.06 -3.77
CA ASN A 285 20.38 -24.83 -3.26
C ASN A 285 20.00 -25.72 -2.06
N GLY A 286 20.65 -26.88 -1.95
CA GLY A 286 20.30 -27.90 -0.96
C GLY A 286 18.96 -28.59 -1.28
N SER A 287 18.16 -28.80 -0.24
CA SER A 287 16.81 -29.39 -0.30
C SER A 287 15.68 -28.35 -0.23
N SER A 288 16.02 -27.07 -0.32
CA SER A 288 15.06 -25.97 -0.11
C SER A 288 14.17 -25.75 -1.34
N VAL A 289 12.87 -25.57 -1.11
CA VAL A 289 11.86 -25.40 -2.15
C VAL A 289 10.93 -24.24 -1.81
N LEU A 290 10.81 -23.29 -2.72
CA LEU A 290 9.77 -22.26 -2.70
C LEU A 290 8.56 -22.74 -3.52
N ARG A 291 7.34 -22.51 -3.03
CA ARG A 291 6.10 -22.99 -3.67
C ARG A 291 5.23 -21.80 -4.02
N LEU A 292 4.80 -21.73 -5.27
CA LEU A 292 3.84 -20.76 -5.77
C LEU A 292 2.63 -21.51 -6.31
N ASP A 293 1.44 -21.23 -5.80
CA ASP A 293 0.20 -21.62 -6.47
C ASP A 293 -0.07 -20.59 -7.58
N ILE A 294 0.20 -20.98 -8.82
CA ILE A 294 -0.02 -20.13 -10.00
C ILE A 294 -1.30 -20.53 -10.75
N GLY A 295 -2.05 -21.50 -10.24
CA GLY A 295 -3.19 -22.08 -10.94
C GLY A 295 -2.80 -23.12 -12.00
N ARG A 296 -3.82 -23.72 -12.60
CA ARG A 296 -3.70 -24.84 -13.55
C ARG A 296 -3.42 -24.37 -14.98
N ASP A 297 -3.24 -25.33 -15.88
CA ASP A 297 -3.19 -25.16 -17.35
C ASP A 297 -1.95 -24.45 -17.92
N TYR A 298 -0.90 -24.24 -17.12
CA TYR A 298 0.40 -23.82 -17.65
C TYR A 298 1.08 -24.96 -18.41
N LYS A 299 1.61 -24.65 -19.59
CA LYS A 299 2.45 -25.56 -20.38
C LYS A 299 3.90 -25.58 -19.87
N PRO A 300 4.44 -26.70 -19.33
CA PRO A 300 5.79 -26.74 -18.76
C PRO A 300 6.92 -26.26 -19.69
N SER A 301 6.78 -26.49 -21.01
CA SER A 301 7.76 -26.08 -22.02
C SER A 301 7.90 -24.56 -22.22
N LYS A 302 6.98 -23.76 -21.67
CA LYS A 302 6.99 -22.29 -21.80
C LYS A 302 7.61 -21.56 -20.61
N PHE A 303 7.96 -22.27 -19.53
CA PHE A 303 8.75 -21.68 -18.43
C PHE A 303 10.20 -21.50 -18.87
N LYS A 304 10.79 -20.37 -18.48
CA LYS A 304 12.18 -20.04 -18.72
C LYS A 304 12.84 -19.65 -17.41
N LYS A 305 14.01 -20.24 -17.14
CA LYS A 305 14.91 -19.77 -16.08
C LYS A 305 16.00 -18.86 -16.65
N ALA A 306 16.43 -17.88 -15.87
CA ALA A 306 17.60 -17.05 -16.14
C ALA A 306 18.34 -16.73 -14.83
N GLY A 307 19.56 -16.21 -14.95
CA GLY A 307 20.37 -15.75 -13.81
C GLY A 307 21.62 -16.57 -13.53
N THR A 308 22.27 -16.26 -12.41
CA THR A 308 23.58 -16.79 -11.99
C THR A 308 23.55 -17.21 -10.52
N ALA A 309 24.71 -17.50 -9.93
CA ALA A 309 24.82 -17.86 -8.52
C ALA A 309 24.30 -16.76 -7.56
N GLY A 310 24.40 -15.48 -7.94
CA GLY A 310 24.01 -14.33 -7.12
C GLY A 310 22.55 -13.90 -7.27
N GLY A 311 21.76 -14.59 -8.08
CA GLY A 311 20.35 -14.28 -8.29
C GLY A 311 19.79 -14.92 -9.55
N SER A 312 18.57 -15.42 -9.47
CA SER A 312 17.89 -16.14 -10.54
C SER A 312 16.47 -15.63 -10.76
N SER A 313 15.89 -15.93 -11.91
CA SER A 313 14.49 -15.64 -12.20
C SER A 313 13.80 -16.77 -12.97
N ILE A 314 12.49 -16.83 -12.81
CA ILE A 314 11.57 -17.62 -13.64
C ILE A 314 10.62 -16.65 -14.33
N SER A 315 10.35 -16.92 -15.61
CA SER A 315 9.32 -16.26 -16.40
C SER A 315 8.51 -17.28 -17.19
N TYR A 316 7.34 -16.88 -17.64
CA TYR A 316 6.48 -17.68 -18.50
C TYR A 316 6.17 -16.91 -19.79
N ARG A 317 6.44 -17.52 -20.96
CA ARG A 317 6.29 -16.84 -22.27
C ARG A 317 4.86 -16.81 -22.82
N GLY A 318 3.94 -17.61 -22.27
CA GLY A 318 2.53 -17.56 -22.65
C GLY A 318 1.75 -16.59 -21.76
N GLY A 319 0.48 -16.32 -22.10
CA GLY A 319 -0.42 -15.62 -21.19
C GLY A 319 -0.77 -16.48 -19.97
N PRO A 320 -1.16 -15.84 -18.85
CA PRO A 320 -1.70 -16.55 -17.70
C PRO A 320 -3.00 -17.28 -18.12
N PRO A 321 -3.16 -18.57 -17.82
CA PRO A 321 -4.35 -19.33 -18.19
C PRO A 321 -5.61 -18.93 -17.41
N SER A 322 -5.44 -18.44 -16.18
CA SER A 322 -6.54 -18.09 -15.28
C SER A 322 -6.82 -16.59 -15.29
N LEU A 323 -8.09 -16.23 -15.15
CA LEU A 323 -8.50 -14.84 -14.97
C LEU A 323 -8.07 -14.30 -13.61
N THR A 324 -7.79 -13.00 -13.57
CA THR A 324 -7.48 -12.28 -12.34
C THR A 324 -8.76 -12.16 -11.47
N PRO A 325 -8.70 -12.50 -10.16
CA PRO A 325 -9.83 -12.34 -9.25
C PRO A 325 -10.29 -10.88 -9.13
N ALA A 326 -11.59 -10.65 -8.94
CA ALA A 326 -12.16 -9.30 -8.83
C ALA A 326 -11.57 -8.47 -7.67
N ILE A 327 -11.19 -9.12 -6.56
CA ILE A 327 -10.51 -8.47 -5.41
C ILE A 327 -9.15 -7.84 -5.78
N CYS A 328 -8.56 -8.26 -6.90
CA CYS A 328 -7.32 -7.68 -7.42
C CYS A 328 -7.57 -6.51 -8.39
N SER A 329 -8.82 -6.09 -8.60
CA SER A 329 -9.12 -4.93 -9.46
C SER A 329 -8.49 -3.67 -8.89
N CYS A 330 -7.88 -2.90 -9.79
CA CYS A 330 -7.22 -1.64 -9.52
C CYS A 330 -7.91 -0.47 -10.24
N ASP A 331 -9.17 -0.64 -10.64
CA ASP A 331 -9.96 0.43 -11.25
C ASP A 331 -9.97 1.63 -10.32
N LYS A 332 -9.40 2.76 -10.72
CA LYS A 332 -9.31 3.94 -9.86
C LYS A 332 -10.51 4.86 -10.08
N THR A 333 -11.12 5.31 -9.01
CA THR A 333 -12.07 6.42 -9.04
C THR A 333 -11.26 7.69 -8.85
N LEU A 334 -11.02 8.42 -9.93
CA LEU A 334 -10.39 9.74 -9.86
C LEU A 334 -11.47 10.80 -9.65
N PHE A 335 -11.15 11.81 -8.85
CA PHE A 335 -11.98 12.98 -8.70
C PHE A 335 -11.89 13.82 -9.98
N GLU A 336 -12.91 13.72 -10.83
CA GLU A 336 -13.06 14.60 -11.98
C GLU A 336 -13.74 15.89 -11.54
N SER A 337 -12.96 16.95 -11.30
CA SER A 337 -13.54 18.26 -11.11
C SER A 337 -14.07 18.78 -12.45
N THR A 338 -15.38 18.90 -12.63
CA THR A 338 -15.92 19.87 -13.58
C THR A 338 -15.62 21.25 -13.00
N MET A 339 -14.49 21.86 -13.38
CA MET A 339 -14.33 23.29 -13.24
C MET A 339 -15.34 23.93 -14.21
N GLN A 340 -16.53 24.27 -13.71
CA GLN A 340 -17.37 25.23 -14.40
C GLN A 340 -16.61 26.56 -14.33
N ASN A 341 -16.00 26.93 -15.46
CA ASN A 341 -15.36 28.22 -15.69
C ASN A 341 -16.31 29.39 -15.42
#